data_AF-A0A838SV24-F1
#
_entry.id   AF-A0A838SV24-F1
#
_cell.length_a   1.000
_cell.length_b   1.000
_cell.length_c   1.000
_cell.angle_alpha   90.00
_cell.angle_beta   90.00
_cell.angle_gamma   90.00
#
_symmetry.space_group_name_H-M   'P 1'
#
loop_
_entity.id
_entity.type
_entity.pdbx_description
1 polymer ?
#
loop_
_entity_poly.entity_id
_entity_poly.type
_entity_poly.pdbx_seq_one_letter_code
_entity_poly.pdbx_strand_id
1 'polypeptide(L)'
;MKRPLRFSRGLVRALPLVALVIVARPAHAQTVGEAVVNLFRSSKLYVDPSSRAKQQANAWRRSRPADAALMDKIANQPLTRWIGSWNVNIGKDVSDAVSRITGA
;
A
#
# COMPACT_ATOMS: atom_id res chain seq x y z
N MET A 1 -1.22 -79.41 20.59
CA MET A 1 -2.68 -79.54 20.34
C MET A 1 -3.18 -78.21 19.79
N LYS A 2 -3.40 -78.08 18.47
CA LYS A 2 -4.67 -78.23 17.70
C LYS A 2 -5.71 -77.08 17.86
N ARG A 3 -5.62 -76.07 16.95
CA ARG A 3 -6.66 -75.34 16.15
C ARG A 3 -7.77 -74.51 16.88
N PRO A 4 -8.52 -73.59 16.20
CA PRO A 4 -8.25 -72.72 15.03
C PRO A 4 -8.83 -71.27 15.12
N LEU A 5 -8.58 -70.46 14.08
CA LEU A 5 -9.15 -69.14 13.78
C LEU A 5 -10.68 -69.12 13.57
N ARG A 6 -11.32 -67.97 13.87
CA ARG A 6 -12.58 -67.53 13.21
C ARG A 6 -12.55 -66.04 12.86
N PHE A 7 -12.71 -65.76 11.57
CA PHE A 7 -13.07 -64.48 10.96
C PHE A 7 -14.52 -64.08 11.34
N SER A 8 -14.79 -62.78 11.51
CA SER A 8 -15.78 -62.06 10.67
C SER A 8 -15.94 -60.57 11.03
N ARG A 9 -15.55 -59.73 10.06
CA ARG A 9 -16.31 -58.62 9.47
C ARG A 9 -17.08 -57.65 10.39
N GLY A 10 -16.50 -56.46 10.55
CA GLY A 10 -17.23 -55.20 10.77
C GLY A 10 -16.71 -54.14 9.80
N LEU A 11 -17.63 -53.55 9.04
CA LEU A 11 -17.44 -52.77 7.81
C LEU A 11 -17.52 -51.26 8.11
N VAL A 12 -16.64 -50.45 7.48
CA VAL A 12 -16.72 -49.02 7.09
C VAL A 12 -17.15 -47.92 8.09
N ARG A 13 -16.32 -46.88 8.22
CA ARG A 13 -16.61 -45.44 7.92
C ARG A 13 -15.42 -44.56 8.37
N ALA A 14 -14.59 -44.10 7.43
CA ALA A 14 -14.67 -42.78 6.79
C ALA A 14 -14.11 -41.63 7.67
N LEU A 15 -12.88 -41.20 7.35
CA LEU A 15 -12.24 -39.90 7.68
C LEU A 15 -13.07 -38.71 7.13
N PRO A 16 -12.84 -37.42 7.51
CA PRO A 16 -11.76 -36.84 8.33
C PRO A 16 -12.22 -35.79 9.38
N LEU A 17 -11.33 -35.35 10.27
CA LEU A 17 -11.52 -34.07 10.98
C LEU A 17 -10.23 -33.25 10.85
N VAL A 18 -10.22 -32.38 9.84
CA VAL A 18 -9.22 -31.34 9.64
C VAL A 18 -9.46 -30.29 10.71
N ALA A 19 -8.60 -30.22 11.72
CA ALA A 19 -8.60 -29.14 12.68
C ALA A 19 -8.09 -27.86 12.00
N LEU A 20 -9.01 -26.94 11.71
CA LEU A 20 -8.69 -25.58 11.29
C LEU A 20 -8.05 -24.85 12.49
N VAL A 21 -6.72 -24.77 12.52
CA VAL A 21 -6.02 -23.90 13.46
C VAL A 21 -6.23 -22.46 13.00
N ILE A 22 -7.21 -21.79 13.59
CA ILE A 22 -7.35 -20.34 13.51
C ILE A 22 -6.21 -19.77 14.38
N VAL A 23 -5.06 -19.47 13.77
CA VAL A 23 -4.07 -18.61 14.43
C VAL A 23 -4.72 -17.24 14.53
N ALA A 24 -5.20 -16.88 15.72
CA ALA A 24 -5.53 -15.51 16.06
C ALA A 24 -4.26 -14.68 15.82
N ARG A 25 -4.20 -13.98 14.68
CA ARG A 25 -3.17 -12.97 14.44
C ARG A 25 -3.40 -11.90 15.50
N PRO A 26 -2.48 -11.69 16.46
CA PRO A 26 -2.61 -10.54 17.33
C PRO A 26 -2.63 -9.33 16.39
N ALA A 27 -3.70 -8.55 16.44
CA ALA A 27 -3.70 -7.23 15.86
C ALA A 27 -2.55 -6.50 16.55
N HIS A 28 -1.43 -6.35 15.84
CA HIS A 28 -0.35 -5.51 16.31
C HIS A 28 -0.93 -4.10 16.21
N ALA A 29 -1.50 -3.61 17.31
CA ALA A 29 -1.65 -2.19 17.51
C ALA A 29 -0.24 -1.64 17.39
N GLN A 30 0.09 -1.05 16.24
CA GLN A 30 1.38 -0.42 16.03
C GLN A 30 1.44 0.76 17.01
N THR A 31 2.08 0.57 18.16
CA THR A 31 2.41 1.66 19.06
C THR A 31 3.38 2.55 18.29
N VAL A 32 2.89 3.70 17.82
CA VAL A 32 3.67 4.76 17.14
C VAL A 32 4.72 5.40 18.10
N GLY A 33 4.99 4.78 19.24
CA GLY A 33 5.51 5.43 20.44
C GLY A 33 7.03 5.52 20.59
N GLU A 34 7.84 4.71 19.90
CA GLU A 34 9.29 4.66 20.22
C GLU A 34 10.24 4.91 19.05
N ALA A 35 9.71 5.12 17.85
CA ALA A 35 10.53 5.55 16.74
C ALA A 35 9.74 6.52 15.88
N VAL A 36 9.76 7.80 16.28
CA VAL A 36 9.81 8.85 15.26
C VAL A 36 11.18 8.72 14.59
N VAL A 37 11.36 7.64 13.81
CA VAL A 37 12.36 7.64 12.75
C VAL A 37 11.99 8.85 11.93
N ASN A 38 12.91 9.81 11.80
CA ASN A 38 12.69 10.89 10.87
C ASN A 38 12.65 10.26 9.47
N LEU A 39 11.46 9.92 8.98
CA LEU A 39 11.23 9.27 7.69
C LEU A 39 11.69 10.15 6.52
N PHE A 40 11.96 11.43 6.77
CA PHE A 40 12.54 12.35 5.79
C PHE A 40 14.07 12.30 5.76
N ARG A 41 14.73 11.80 6.82
CA ARG A 41 16.19 11.71 6.86
C ARG A 41 16.65 10.71 5.79
N SER A 42 17.44 11.21 4.84
CA SER A 42 17.97 10.45 3.70
C SER A 42 16.94 9.94 2.69
N SER A 43 15.69 10.40 2.78
CA SER A 43 14.63 10.04 1.84
C SER A 43 14.48 11.09 0.73
N LYS A 44 14.36 10.65 -0.52
CA LYS A 44 13.96 11.54 -1.62
C LYS A 44 12.44 11.62 -1.65
N LEU A 45 11.91 12.82 -1.43
CA LEU A 45 10.48 13.05 -1.56
C LEU A 45 10.06 13.09 -3.03
N TYR A 46 8.85 12.61 -3.29
CA TYR A 46 8.29 12.60 -4.63
C TYR A 46 7.95 14.01 -5.11
N VAL A 47 8.41 14.34 -6.31
CA VAL A 47 8.07 15.56 -7.03
C VAL A 47 7.15 15.16 -8.19
N ASP A 48 5.95 15.72 -8.22
CA ASP A 48 4.96 15.40 -9.25
C ASP A 48 5.34 16.05 -10.60
N PRO A 49 5.72 15.26 -11.63
CA PRO A 49 6.08 15.79 -12.95
C PRO A 49 4.89 16.42 -13.66
N SER A 50 3.66 16.10 -13.22
CA SER A 50 2.41 16.59 -13.78
C SER A 50 1.75 17.69 -12.95
N SER A 51 2.47 18.26 -11.96
CA SER A 51 1.92 19.28 -11.06
C SER A 51 1.40 20.53 -11.80
N ARG A 52 0.43 21.23 -11.21
CA ARG A 52 -0.13 22.47 -11.79
C ARG A 52 0.94 23.53 -12.04
N ALA A 53 1.91 23.66 -11.13
CA ALA A 53 3.05 24.55 -11.31
C ALA A 53 3.89 24.15 -12.54
N LYS A 54 4.13 22.84 -12.75
CA LYS A 54 4.86 22.37 -13.92
C LYS A 54 4.11 22.64 -15.22
N GLN A 55 2.81 22.39 -15.23
CA GLN A 55 1.94 22.71 -16.38
C GLN A 55 1.98 24.21 -16.69
N GLN A 56 1.93 25.07 -15.67
CA GLN A 56 2.00 26.52 -15.84
C GLN A 56 3.36 26.98 -16.37
N ALA A 57 4.46 26.43 -15.84
CA ALA A 57 5.81 26.71 -16.34
C ALA A 57 5.94 26.37 -17.84
N ASN A 58 5.39 25.22 -18.24
CA ASN A 58 5.37 24.80 -19.65
C ASN A 58 4.53 25.73 -20.53
N ALA A 59 3.36 26.18 -20.04
CA ALA A 59 2.50 27.12 -20.76
C ALA A 59 3.16 28.50 -20.96
N TRP A 60 3.90 28.99 -19.95
CA TRP A 60 4.58 30.29 -20.00
C TRP A 60 5.95 30.27 -20.69
N ARG A 61 6.47 29.10 -21.05
CA ARG A 61 7.84 28.92 -21.56
C ARG A 61 8.19 29.86 -22.71
N ARG A 62 7.22 30.16 -23.59
CA ARG A 62 7.40 30.98 -24.80
C ARG A 62 7.05 32.45 -24.60
N SER A 63 6.01 32.76 -23.84
CA SER A 63 5.48 34.11 -23.71
C SER A 63 6.01 34.87 -22.49
N ARG A 64 6.35 34.15 -21.40
CA ARG A 64 6.79 34.71 -20.11
C ARG A 64 7.92 33.86 -19.52
N PRO A 65 9.10 33.82 -20.16
CA PRO A 65 10.16 32.87 -19.79
C PRO A 65 10.72 33.09 -18.37
N ALA A 66 10.80 34.34 -17.90
CA ALA A 66 11.24 34.66 -16.55
C ALA A 66 10.25 34.12 -15.49
N ASP A 67 8.95 34.28 -15.71
CA ASP A 67 7.92 33.76 -14.81
C ASP A 67 7.83 32.24 -14.85
N ALA A 68 8.04 31.63 -16.03
CA ALA A 68 8.15 30.18 -16.16
C ALA A 68 9.29 29.62 -15.30
N ALA A 69 10.43 30.33 -15.22
CA ALA A 69 11.55 29.93 -14.36
C ALA A 69 11.19 30.02 -12.86
N LEU A 70 10.37 31.00 -12.45
CA LEU A 70 9.83 31.05 -11.09
C LEU A 70 8.86 29.91 -10.81
N MET A 71 7.98 29.56 -11.76
CA MET A 71 7.09 28.40 -11.63
C MET A 71 7.85 27.09 -11.53
N ASP A 72 8.95 26.92 -12.27
CA ASP A 72 9.80 25.73 -12.16
C ASP A 72 10.39 25.57 -10.74
N LYS A 73 10.71 26.67 -10.02
CA LYS A 73 11.17 26.58 -8.62
C LYS A 73 10.14 25.91 -7.73
N ILE A 74 8.85 26.22 -7.93
CA ILE A 74 7.73 25.61 -7.19
C ILE A 74 7.51 24.17 -7.66
N ALA A 75 7.52 23.95 -8.98
CA ALA A 75 7.30 22.64 -9.58
C ALA A 75 8.34 21.59 -9.17
N ASN A 76 9.54 22.05 -8.79
CA ASN A 76 10.64 21.19 -8.32
C ASN A 76 10.56 20.88 -6.82
N GLN A 77 9.55 21.37 -6.09
CA GLN A 77 9.36 21.04 -4.66
C GLN A 77 8.41 19.84 -4.50
N PRO A 78 8.63 18.99 -3.49
CA PRO A 78 7.63 17.99 -3.09
C PRO A 78 6.41 18.69 -2.47
N LEU A 79 5.22 18.19 -2.78
CA LEU A 79 3.95 18.72 -2.29
C LEU A 79 3.14 17.65 -1.59
N THR A 80 2.36 18.07 -0.58
CA THR A 80 1.40 17.22 0.11
C THR A 80 0.15 17.05 -0.74
N ARG A 81 -0.43 15.86 -0.72
CA ARG A 81 -1.76 15.60 -1.29
C ARG A 81 -2.77 15.44 -0.18
N TRP A 82 -3.82 16.25 -0.23
CA TRP A 82 -4.92 16.18 0.71
C TRP A 82 -5.97 15.20 0.22
N ILE A 83 -6.31 14.22 1.05
CA ILE A 83 -7.36 13.22 0.83
C ILE A 83 -8.27 13.27 2.06
N GLY A 84 -9.58 13.27 1.84
CA GLY A 84 -10.54 13.46 2.93
C GLY A 84 -11.94 12.93 2.61
N SER A 85 -12.92 13.31 3.41
CA SER A 85 -14.32 12.82 3.31
C SER A 85 -15.02 13.21 2.00
N TRP A 86 -14.49 14.19 1.27
CA TRP A 86 -14.99 14.55 -0.07
C TRP A 86 -14.58 13.55 -1.16
N ASN A 87 -13.66 12.63 -0.86
CA ASN A 87 -13.29 11.55 -1.77
C ASN A 87 -14.32 10.42 -1.67
N VAL A 88 -14.88 10.00 -2.80
CA VAL A 88 -15.85 8.89 -2.88
C VAL A 88 -15.24 7.59 -2.38
N ASN A 89 -13.97 7.34 -2.70
CA ASN A 89 -13.25 6.14 -2.28
C ASN A 89 -11.80 6.50 -1.91
N ILE A 90 -11.59 6.78 -0.62
CA ILE A 90 -10.28 7.11 -0.05
C ILE A 90 -9.25 6.02 -0.34
N GLY A 91 -9.61 4.74 -0.18
CA GLY A 91 -8.69 3.62 -0.38
C GLY A 91 -8.19 3.55 -1.82
N LYS A 92 -9.08 3.75 -2.79
CA LYS A 92 -8.71 3.84 -4.21
C LYS A 92 -7.83 5.05 -4.47
N ASP A 93 -8.18 6.23 -3.95
CA ASP A 93 -7.41 7.45 -4.19
C ASP A 93 -6.00 7.40 -3.59
N VAL A 94 -5.84 6.74 -2.43
CA VAL A 94 -4.53 6.43 -1.84
C VAL A 94 -3.77 5.41 -2.68
N SER A 95 -4.42 4.34 -3.15
CA SER A 95 -3.76 3.35 -4.02
C SER A 95 -3.26 3.99 -5.31
N ASP A 96 -4.11 4.76 -5.99
CA ASP A 96 -3.75 5.53 -7.19
C ASP A 96 -2.65 6.58 -6.89
N ALA A 97 -2.58 7.08 -5.65
CA ALA A 97 -1.53 7.98 -5.22
C ALA A 97 -0.18 7.28 -5.16
N VAL A 98 -0.14 6.15 -4.46
CA VAL A 98 1.07 5.35 -4.25
C VAL A 98 1.57 4.81 -5.59
N SER A 99 0.71 4.22 -6.42
CA SER A 99 1.07 3.73 -7.76
C SER A 99 1.75 4.79 -8.62
N ARG A 100 1.23 6.04 -8.64
CA ARG A 100 1.89 7.14 -9.36
C ARG A 100 3.26 7.50 -8.79
N ILE A 101 3.42 7.42 -7.48
CA ILE A 101 4.67 7.76 -6.78
C ILE A 101 5.74 6.68 -7.01
N THR A 102 5.35 5.41 -6.95
CA THR A 102 6.27 4.27 -7.05
C THR A 102 6.46 3.75 -8.47
N GLY A 103 5.62 4.18 -9.42
CA GLY A 103 5.60 3.66 -10.79
C GLY A 103 5.15 2.19 -10.88
N ALA A 104 4.33 1.73 -9.92
CA ALA A 104 3.89 0.36 -9.76
C ALA A 104 2.39 0.18 -10.04
#